data_AF-A0A1Z9EVV3-F1
#
_entry.id   AF-A0A1Z9EVV3-F1
#
_cell.length_a   1.000
_cell.length_b   1.000
_cell.length_c   1.000
_cell.angle_alpha   90.00
_cell.angle_beta   90.00
_cell.angle_gamma   90.00
#
_symmetry.space_group_name_H-M   'P 1'
#
loop_
_entity.id
_entity.type
_entity.pdbx_description
1 polymer ?
#
loop_
_entity_poly.entity_id
_entity_poly.type
_entity_poly.pdbx_seq_one_letter_code
_entity_poly.pdbx_strand_id
1 'polypeptide(L)'
;MPEPTSSKTIARRHDLDALRAVAMLLGIVLHGLMPFMPGLSVIRDTQTAGWVWILFLGIHGFRMPLFFLVSGFFTAMLWHKRGVQSMLRQRSVRILLPCLLGTVTIVPLDTYVGRWATNYGKRISEKKQSAESKEKPDNLYDAIRRSDFLTVKSFLDKKKKKVDINTPDPEYKMPPLHIAALYGKTK
;
A
#
# COMPACT_ATOMS: atom_id res chain seq x y z
N MET A 1 22.91 9.28 66.57
CA MET A 1 22.19 8.36 65.68
C MET A 1 22.00 9.08 64.35
N PRO A 2 22.47 8.57 63.20
CA PRO A 2 22.24 9.23 61.92
C PRO A 2 20.81 8.96 61.45
N GLU A 3 20.10 10.03 61.08
CA GLU A 3 18.73 10.04 60.55
C GLU A 3 18.64 9.28 59.21
N PRO A 4 17.57 8.49 58.96
CA PRO A 4 17.38 7.85 57.66
C PRO A 4 17.06 8.91 56.60
N THR A 5 17.96 9.06 55.62
CA THR A 5 17.74 9.91 54.45
C THR A 5 16.55 9.38 53.66
N SER A 6 15.41 10.07 53.77
CA SER A 6 14.20 9.80 52.99
C SER A 6 14.50 9.91 51.50
N SER A 7 14.71 8.78 50.84
CA SER A 7 14.85 8.72 49.39
C SER A 7 13.50 9.08 48.78
N LYS A 8 13.39 10.29 48.22
CA LYS A 8 12.17 10.76 47.55
C LYS A 8 11.90 9.89 46.32
N THR A 9 11.13 8.81 46.48
CA THR A 9 10.64 7.98 45.38
C THR A 9 9.74 8.83 44.50
N ILE A 10 10.25 9.23 43.33
CA ILE A 10 9.45 9.96 42.34
C ILE A 10 8.32 9.04 41.87
N ALA A 11 7.09 9.44 42.16
CA ALA A 11 5.88 8.72 41.72
C ALA A 11 5.85 8.57 40.18
N ARG A 12 5.46 7.39 39.72
CA ARG A 12 5.26 7.11 38.29
C ARG A 12 4.09 7.95 37.77
N ARG A 13 4.28 8.59 36.62
CA ARG A 13 3.28 9.46 35.98
C ARG A 13 2.29 8.60 35.19
N HIS A 14 1.30 8.04 35.88
CA HIS A 14 0.29 7.17 35.28
C HIS A 14 -0.54 7.86 34.18
N ASP A 15 -0.77 9.15 34.29
CA ASP A 15 -1.54 9.93 33.32
C ASP A 15 -0.90 9.95 31.92
N LEU A 16 0.43 10.06 31.87
CA LEU A 16 1.17 10.09 30.60
C LEU A 16 1.31 8.70 29.97
N ASP A 17 1.39 7.66 30.81
CA ASP A 17 1.34 6.28 30.35
C ASP A 17 -0.06 5.96 29.78
N ALA A 18 -1.13 6.44 30.43
CA ALA A 18 -2.51 6.31 29.94
C ALA A 18 -2.72 7.06 28.61
N LEU A 19 -2.23 8.31 28.50
CA LEU A 19 -2.30 9.09 27.26
C LEU A 19 -1.63 8.35 26.10
N ARG A 20 -0.43 7.80 26.35
CA ARG A 20 0.29 6.99 25.37
C ARG A 20 -0.47 5.72 25.00
N ALA A 21 -1.06 5.02 25.98
CA ALA A 21 -1.82 3.80 25.74
C ALA A 21 -3.06 4.06 24.87
N VAL A 22 -3.81 5.11 25.17
CA VAL A 22 -4.95 5.57 24.36
C VAL A 22 -4.49 5.88 22.94
N ALA A 23 -3.42 6.64 22.76
CA ALA A 23 -2.87 6.94 21.44
C ALA A 23 -2.42 5.70 20.66
N MET A 24 -1.99 4.63 21.34
CA MET A 24 -1.69 3.35 20.71
C MET A 24 -2.95 2.59 20.29
N LEU A 25 -4.01 2.60 21.10
CA LEU A 25 -5.30 2.00 20.76
C LEU A 25 -5.97 2.68 19.56
N LEU A 26 -5.90 4.02 19.45
CA LEU A 26 -6.39 4.73 18.26
C LEU A 26 -5.67 4.27 16.98
N GLY A 27 -4.44 3.76 17.09
CA GLY A 27 -3.72 3.18 15.96
C GLY A 27 -4.42 1.97 15.35
N ILE A 28 -5.06 1.13 16.16
CA ILE A 28 -5.81 -0.05 15.70
C ILE A 28 -7.02 0.39 14.88
N VAL A 29 -7.74 1.41 15.36
CA VAL A 29 -8.89 2.00 14.65
C VAL A 29 -8.45 2.53 13.29
N LEU A 30 -7.34 3.27 13.22
CA LEU A 30 -6.80 3.75 11.94
C LEU A 30 -6.51 2.61 10.95
N HIS A 31 -5.93 1.50 11.42
CA HIS A 31 -5.63 0.37 10.55
C HIS A 31 -6.89 -0.33 10.04
N GLY A 32 -7.94 -0.41 10.87
CA GLY A 32 -9.25 -0.91 10.46
C GLY A 32 -9.96 -0.03 9.44
N LEU A 33 -9.67 1.28 9.42
CA LEU A 33 -10.26 2.22 8.47
C LEU A 33 -9.54 2.26 7.11
N MET A 34 -8.27 1.85 7.04
CA MET A 34 -7.47 1.91 5.80
C MET A 34 -8.09 1.21 4.57
N PRO A 35 -8.75 0.04 4.68
CA PRO A 35 -9.39 -0.61 3.53
C PRO A 35 -10.50 0.21 2.86
N PHE A 36 -11.13 1.13 3.61
CA PHE A 36 -12.24 1.96 3.15
C PHE A 36 -11.80 3.31 2.55
N MET A 37 -10.48 3.60 2.56
CA MET A 37 -9.91 4.84 2.03
C MET A 37 -9.32 4.65 0.63
N PRO A 38 -9.38 5.69 -0.23
CA PRO A 38 -8.76 5.63 -1.54
C PRO A 38 -7.22 5.70 -1.45
N GLY A 39 -6.53 4.69 -2.00
CA GLY A 39 -5.11 4.76 -2.38
C GLY A 39 -4.07 4.27 -1.37
N LEU A 40 -4.45 3.98 -0.11
CA LEU A 40 -3.48 3.64 0.94
C LEU A 40 -3.40 2.14 1.31
N SER A 41 -4.36 1.33 0.86
CA SER A 41 -4.48 -0.08 1.25
C SER A 41 -4.26 -1.05 0.08
N VAL A 42 -3.52 -2.13 0.35
CA VAL A 42 -3.34 -3.27 -0.57
C VAL A 42 -4.66 -4.02 -0.78
N ILE A 43 -5.52 -4.03 0.25
CA ILE A 43 -6.85 -4.61 0.26
C ILE A 43 -7.85 -3.47 0.32
N ARG A 44 -8.63 -3.27 -0.75
CA ARG A 44 -9.65 -2.23 -0.85
C ARG A 44 -11.03 -2.85 -0.85
N ASP A 45 -11.93 -2.26 -0.07
CA ASP A 45 -13.34 -2.55 -0.19
C ASP A 45 -13.93 -1.81 -1.41
N THR A 46 -14.98 -2.40 -1.97
CA THR A 46 -15.83 -1.78 -2.99
C THR A 46 -16.61 -0.58 -2.45
N GLN A 47 -16.90 -0.56 -1.14
CA GLN A 47 -17.64 0.52 -0.49
C GLN A 47 -16.70 1.48 0.24
N THR A 48 -16.32 2.56 -0.43
CA THR A 48 -15.53 3.65 0.19
C THR A 48 -16.43 4.76 0.70
N ALA A 49 -16.08 5.37 1.84
CA ALA A 49 -16.84 6.50 2.38
C ALA A 49 -15.93 7.70 2.69
N GLY A 50 -16.29 8.89 2.18
CA GLY A 50 -15.46 10.09 2.31
C GLY A 50 -15.23 10.57 3.74
N TRP A 51 -16.17 10.33 4.66
CA TRP A 51 -16.03 10.71 6.07
C TRP A 51 -14.92 9.93 6.80
N VAL A 52 -14.60 8.72 6.34
CA VAL A 52 -13.52 7.87 6.86
C VAL A 52 -12.18 8.58 6.72
N TRP A 53 -11.99 9.32 5.62
CA TRP A 53 -10.78 10.10 5.38
C TRP A 53 -10.60 11.23 6.40
N ILE A 54 -11.68 11.95 6.70
CA ILE A 54 -11.67 13.05 7.68
C ILE A 54 -11.35 12.51 9.07
N LEU A 55 -11.99 11.38 9.45
CA LEU A 55 -11.72 10.70 10.72
C LEU A 55 -10.26 10.23 10.82
N PHE A 56 -9.74 9.63 9.74
CA PHE A 56 -8.35 9.21 9.66
C PHE A 56 -7.40 10.39 9.84
N LEU A 57 -7.63 11.51 9.14
CA LEU A 57 -6.77 12.68 9.20
C LEU A 57 -6.78 13.31 10.60
N GLY A 58 -7.95 13.40 11.25
CA GLY A 58 -8.06 13.92 12.61
C GLY A 58 -7.30 13.07 13.63
N ILE A 59 -7.50 11.75 13.61
CA ILE A 59 -6.82 10.84 14.53
C ILE A 59 -5.32 10.78 14.25
N HIS A 60 -4.91 10.65 12.98
CA HIS A 60 -3.51 10.56 12.58
C HIS A 60 -2.76 11.86 12.88
N GLY A 61 -3.35 13.00 12.49
CA GLY A 61 -2.78 14.33 12.68
C GLY A 61 -2.59 14.69 14.14
N PHE A 62 -3.43 14.19 15.05
CA PHE A 62 -3.25 14.38 16.49
C PHE A 62 -2.26 13.39 17.11
N ARG A 63 -2.36 12.10 16.74
CA ARG A 63 -1.60 11.01 17.35
C ARG A 63 -0.09 11.16 17.17
N MET A 64 0.36 11.55 15.97
CA MET A 64 1.80 11.66 15.68
C MET A 64 2.49 12.78 16.48
N PRO A 65 1.98 14.03 16.52
CA PRO A 65 2.51 15.07 17.40
C PRO A 65 2.43 14.73 18.89
N LEU A 66 1.36 14.04 19.32
CA LEU A 66 1.21 13.65 20.71
C LEU A 66 2.33 12.69 21.16
N PHE A 67 2.70 11.70 20.34
CA PHE A 67 3.85 10.84 20.67
C PHE A 67 5.16 11.60 20.72
N PHE A 68 5.35 12.60 19.86
CA PHE A 68 6.54 13.43 19.86
C PHE A 68 6.65 14.23 21.17
N LEU A 69 5.56 14.87 21.60
CA LEU A 69 5.49 15.63 22.85
C LEU A 69 5.76 14.73 24.06
N VAL A 70 5.07 13.59 24.15
CA VAL A 70 5.24 12.63 25.25
C VAL A 70 6.66 12.06 25.29
N SER A 71 7.25 11.75 24.12
CA SER A 71 8.65 11.30 24.02
C SER A 71 9.64 12.36 24.50
N GLY A 72 9.43 13.63 24.11
CA GLY A 72 10.23 14.77 24.57
C GLY A 72 10.16 14.95 26.08
N PHE A 73 8.96 14.90 26.66
CA PHE A 73 8.75 15.00 28.10
C PHE A 73 9.50 13.92 28.88
N PHE A 74 9.38 12.64 28.47
CA PHE A 74 10.12 11.56 29.11
C PHE A 74 11.63 11.68 28.93
N THR A 75 12.08 12.22 27.79
CA THR A 75 13.50 12.44 27.52
C THR A 75 14.08 13.52 28.43
N ALA A 76 13.38 14.65 28.60
CA ALA A 76 13.78 15.70 29.53
C ALA A 76 13.81 15.21 30.99
N MET A 77 12.79 14.45 31.41
CA MET A 77 12.75 13.85 32.74
C MET A 77 13.90 12.87 32.98
N LEU A 78 14.24 12.06 31.96
CA LEU A 78 15.32 11.08 32.06
C LEU A 78 16.70 11.73 32.07
N TRP A 79 16.89 12.80 31.29
CA TRP A 79 18.09 13.63 31.32
C TRP A 79 18.32 14.15 32.74
N HIS A 80 17.33 14.82 33.33
CA HIS A 80 17.44 15.39 34.68
C HIS A 80 17.79 14.33 35.74
N LYS A 81 17.40 13.07 35.54
CA LYS A 81 17.64 11.99 36.52
C LYS A 81 18.96 11.26 36.38
N ARG A 82 19.45 11.01 35.16
CA ARG A 82 20.54 10.03 34.91
C ARG A 82 21.68 10.59 34.06
N GLY A 83 21.58 11.85 33.62
CA GLY A 83 22.55 12.46 32.72
C GLY A 83 22.46 11.92 31.28
N VAL A 84 23.08 12.68 30.37
CA VAL A 84 22.94 12.52 28.91
C VAL A 84 23.62 11.23 28.40
N GLN A 85 24.79 10.89 28.96
CA GLN A 85 25.64 9.81 28.46
C GLN A 85 25.04 8.41 28.67
N SER A 86 24.48 8.14 29.85
CA SER A 86 23.82 6.86 30.15
C SER A 86 22.52 6.69 29.33
N MET A 87 21.78 7.79 29.13
CA MET A 87 20.57 7.80 28.32
C MET A 87 20.84 7.46 26.85
N LEU A 88 21.83 8.13 26.24
CA LEU A 88 22.16 7.92 24.83
C LEU A 88 22.68 6.50 24.57
N ARG A 89 23.52 5.94 25.46
CA ARG A 89 24.01 4.57 25.29
C ARG A 89 22.87 3.55 25.28
N GLN A 90 21.96 3.63 26.25
CA GLN A 90 20.82 2.70 26.33
C GLN A 90 19.85 2.85 25.15
N ARG A 91 19.56 4.08 24.72
CA ARG A 91 18.68 4.34 23.57
C ARG A 91 19.32 3.91 22.25
N SER A 92 20.60 4.19 22.05
CA SER A 92 21.33 3.82 20.84
C SER A 92 21.35 2.31 20.67
N VAL A 93 21.69 1.55 21.72
CA VAL A 93 21.67 0.08 21.64
C VAL A 93 20.26 -0.45 21.36
N ARG A 94 19.21 0.13 21.95
CA ARG A 94 17.82 -0.33 21.73
C ARG A 94 17.21 0.10 20.41
N ILE A 95 17.69 1.17 19.77
CA ILE A 95 17.13 1.72 18.52
C ILE A 95 18.00 1.32 17.33
N LEU A 96 19.32 1.55 17.42
CA LEU A 96 20.24 1.27 16.31
C LEU A 96 20.43 -0.22 16.08
N LEU A 97 20.47 -1.04 17.13
CA LEU A 97 20.67 -2.49 16.95
C LEU A 97 19.50 -3.12 16.18
N PRO A 98 18.21 -2.93 16.56
CA PRO A 98 17.10 -3.47 15.76
C PRO A 98 17.00 -2.82 14.38
N CYS A 99 17.34 -1.54 14.26
CA CYS A 99 17.31 -0.83 12.98
C CYS A 99 18.34 -1.38 11.99
N LEU A 100 19.58 -1.58 12.42
CA LEU A 100 20.64 -2.18 11.60
C LEU A 100 20.29 -3.61 11.22
N LEU A 101 19.85 -4.42 12.18
CA LEU A 101 19.44 -5.80 11.91
C LEU A 101 18.27 -5.85 10.93
N GLY A 102 17.24 -5.02 11.11
CA GLY A 102 16.11 -4.94 10.19
C GLY A 102 16.51 -4.43 8.81
N THR A 103 17.42 -3.46 8.73
CA THR A 103 17.90 -2.93 7.44
C THR A 103 18.71 -3.98 6.67
N VAL A 104 19.52 -4.77 7.37
CA VAL A 104 20.36 -5.80 6.75
C VAL A 104 19.55 -7.05 6.40
N THR A 105 18.48 -7.37 7.13
CA THR A 105 17.70 -8.61 6.91
C THR A 105 16.37 -8.37 6.21
N ILE A 106 15.52 -7.47 6.72
CA ILE A 106 14.15 -7.27 6.25
C ILE A 106 14.13 -6.54 4.90
N VAL A 107 14.92 -5.48 4.72
CA VAL A 107 14.93 -4.70 3.47
C VAL A 107 15.34 -5.53 2.23
N PRO A 108 16.46 -6.28 2.25
CA PRO A 108 16.80 -7.11 1.10
C PRO A 108 15.81 -8.25 0.88
N LEU A 109 15.25 -8.82 1.96
CA LEU A 109 14.22 -9.86 1.85
C LEU A 109 12.95 -9.33 1.18
N ASP A 110 12.46 -8.15 1.60
CA ASP A 110 11.28 -7.52 1.04
C ASP A 110 11.46 -7.17 -0.44
N THR A 111 12.60 -6.57 -0.80
CA THR A 111 12.92 -6.28 -2.21
C THR A 111 13.08 -7.54 -3.06
N TYR A 112 13.65 -8.61 -2.52
CA TYR A 112 13.77 -9.89 -3.21
C TYR A 112 12.40 -10.52 -3.45
N VAL A 113 11.55 -10.58 -2.43
CA VAL A 113 10.19 -11.13 -2.54
C VAL A 113 9.33 -10.29 -3.49
N GLY A 114 9.40 -8.96 -3.41
CA GLY A 114 8.69 -8.06 -4.32
C GLY A 114 9.13 -8.25 -5.78
N ARG A 115 10.44 -8.38 -6.04
CA ARG A 115 10.98 -8.70 -7.37
C ARG A 115 10.53 -10.08 -7.85
N TRP A 116 10.49 -11.08 -6.98
CA TRP A 116 10.00 -12.40 -7.32
C TRP A 116 8.51 -12.38 -7.70
N ALA A 117 7.67 -11.73 -6.89
CA ALA A 117 6.23 -11.63 -7.11
C ALA A 117 5.89 -10.88 -8.42
N THR A 118 6.58 -9.78 -8.70
CA THR A 118 6.41 -9.01 -9.94
C THR A 118 6.84 -9.82 -11.18
N ASN A 119 7.97 -10.53 -11.10
CA ASN A 119 8.41 -11.41 -12.18
C ASN A 119 7.43 -12.57 -12.39
N TYR A 120 6.88 -13.15 -11.33
CA TYR A 120 5.86 -14.21 -11.42
C TYR A 120 4.59 -13.71 -12.11
N GLY A 121 4.09 -12.52 -11.75
CA GLY A 121 2.95 -11.89 -12.43
C GLY A 121 3.21 -11.62 -13.92
N LYS A 122 4.43 -11.17 -14.26
CA LYS A 122 4.83 -10.99 -15.67
C LYS A 122 4.80 -12.30 -16.44
N ARG A 123 5.32 -13.40 -15.88
CA ARG A 123 5.30 -14.73 -16.51
C ARG A 123 3.88 -15.24 -16.76
N ILE A 124 2.96 -15.00 -15.82
CA ILE A 124 1.55 -15.37 -16.00
C ILE A 124 0.93 -14.54 -17.13
N SER A 125 1.20 -13.23 -17.16
CA SER A 125 0.71 -12.35 -18.23
C SER A 125 1.24 -12.77 -19.60
N GLU A 126 2.55 -13.03 -19.71
CA GLU A 126 3.20 -13.55 -20.93
C GLU A 126 2.59 -14.88 -21.37
N LYS A 127 2.34 -15.82 -20.43
CA LYS A 127 1.71 -17.11 -20.72
C LYS A 127 0.26 -16.96 -21.19
N LYS A 128 -0.52 -16.08 -20.56
CA LYS A 128 -1.91 -15.77 -20.94
C LYS A 128 -1.95 -15.18 -22.35
N GLN A 129 -1.10 -14.19 -22.62
CA GLN A 129 -0.98 -13.56 -23.93
C GLN A 129 -0.50 -14.54 -25.02
N SER A 130 0.42 -15.45 -24.68
CA SER A 130 0.91 -16.49 -25.60
C SER A 130 -0.13 -17.57 -25.88
N ALA A 131 -0.97 -17.93 -24.90
CA ALA A 131 -2.08 -18.87 -25.08
C ALA A 131 -3.20 -18.23 -25.93
N GLU A 132 -3.54 -16.99 -25.63
CA GLU A 132 -4.55 -16.20 -26.35
C GLU A 132 -4.12 -15.90 -27.80
N SER A 133 -2.82 -15.71 -28.06
CA SER A 133 -2.28 -15.56 -29.42
C SER A 133 -2.30 -16.86 -30.25
N LYS A 134 -2.35 -18.04 -29.62
CA LYS A 134 -2.39 -19.34 -30.33
C LYS A 134 -3.80 -19.79 -30.68
N GLU A 135 -4.79 -19.35 -29.92
CA GLU A 135 -6.20 -19.61 -30.19
C GLU A 135 -6.68 -18.70 -31.33
N LYS A 136 -7.56 -19.17 -32.22
CA LYS A 136 -8.09 -18.33 -33.32
C LYS A 136 -9.07 -17.31 -32.73
N PRO A 137 -9.07 -16.03 -33.15
CA PRO A 137 -10.03 -15.07 -32.59
C PRO A 137 -11.46 -15.45 -33.03
N ASP A 138 -12.33 -15.67 -32.05
CA ASP A 138 -13.74 -16.02 -32.27
C ASP A 138 -14.55 -14.83 -32.79
N ASN A 139 -14.16 -13.61 -32.39
CA ASN A 139 -14.86 -12.36 -32.69
C ASN A 139 -13.96 -11.32 -33.37
N LEU A 140 -14.59 -10.38 -34.09
CA LEU A 140 -13.91 -9.24 -34.73
C LEU A 140 -13.10 -8.41 -33.71
N TYR A 141 -13.66 -8.20 -32.52
CA TYR A 141 -13.03 -7.41 -31.45
C TYR A 141 -11.73 -8.06 -30.93
N ASP A 142 -11.71 -9.39 -30.80
CA ASP A 142 -10.51 -10.15 -30.41
C ASP A 142 -9.44 -10.09 -31.49
N ALA A 143 -9.84 -10.12 -32.76
CA ALA A 143 -8.92 -9.97 -33.89
C ALA A 143 -8.28 -8.56 -33.92
N ILE A 144 -9.05 -7.51 -33.63
CA ILE A 144 -8.55 -6.12 -33.52
C ILE A 144 -7.58 -5.98 -32.34
N ARG A 145 -7.94 -6.53 -31.16
CA ARG A 145 -7.10 -6.49 -29.95
C ARG A 145 -5.75 -7.19 -30.15
N ARG A 146 -5.74 -8.26 -30.95
CA ARG A 146 -4.54 -9.02 -31.32
C ARG A 146 -3.73 -8.38 -32.46
N SER A 147 -4.19 -7.27 -33.04
CA SER A 147 -3.60 -6.62 -34.21
C SER A 147 -3.44 -7.57 -35.42
N ASP A 148 -4.34 -8.55 -35.59
CA ASP A 148 -4.31 -9.47 -36.73
C ASP A 148 -5.08 -8.89 -37.92
N PHE A 149 -4.38 -8.17 -38.79
CA PHE A 149 -4.98 -7.48 -39.93
C PHE A 149 -5.65 -8.43 -40.93
N LEU A 150 -5.06 -9.61 -41.18
CA LEU A 150 -5.59 -10.57 -42.16
C LEU A 150 -6.91 -11.14 -41.67
N THR A 151 -7.00 -11.48 -40.39
CA THR A 151 -8.22 -12.00 -39.79
C THR A 151 -9.29 -10.90 -39.69
N VAL A 152 -8.93 -9.68 -39.30
CA VAL A 152 -9.86 -8.53 -39.32
C VAL A 152 -10.41 -8.28 -40.73
N LYS A 153 -9.54 -8.27 -41.75
CA LYS A 153 -9.97 -8.13 -43.15
C LYS A 153 -10.90 -9.26 -43.57
N SER A 154 -10.63 -10.50 -43.16
CA SER A 154 -11.51 -11.65 -43.43
C SER A 154 -12.89 -11.53 -42.77
N PHE A 155 -12.97 -10.91 -41.58
CA PHE A 155 -14.24 -10.63 -40.90
C PHE A 155 -15.03 -9.50 -41.59
N LEU A 156 -14.34 -8.50 -42.13
CA LEU A 156 -14.96 -7.37 -42.85
C LEU A 156 -15.36 -7.71 -44.30
N ASP A 157 -14.60 -8.57 -44.98
CA ASP A 157 -14.84 -8.95 -46.38
C ASP A 157 -15.94 -10.03 -46.53
N LYS A 158 -16.29 -10.72 -45.43
CA LYS A 158 -17.45 -11.62 -45.38
C LYS A 158 -18.76 -10.85 -45.54
N LYS A 159 -19.12 -10.52 -46.78
CA LYS A 159 -20.38 -9.88 -47.24
C LYS A 159 -21.70 -10.50 -46.71
N LYS A 160 -21.67 -11.65 -46.02
CA LYS A 160 -22.87 -12.35 -45.51
C LYS A 160 -23.25 -12.02 -44.06
N LYS A 161 -22.36 -11.44 -43.25
CA LYS A 161 -22.71 -10.93 -41.91
C LYS A 161 -22.37 -9.44 -41.92
N LYS A 162 -23.38 -8.57 -42.01
CA LYS A 162 -23.21 -7.13 -41.73
C LYS A 162 -22.77 -7.04 -40.27
N VAL A 163 -21.46 -7.00 -40.03
CA VAL A 163 -20.94 -6.75 -38.68
C VAL A 163 -21.11 -5.26 -38.46
N ASP A 164 -22.02 -4.89 -37.56
CA ASP A 164 -22.29 -3.50 -37.25
C ASP A 164 -21.04 -2.87 -36.60
N ILE A 165 -20.37 -2.01 -37.37
CA ILE A 165 -19.07 -1.41 -37.04
C ILE A 165 -19.17 -0.43 -35.85
N ASN A 166 -20.39 -0.10 -35.43
CA ASN A 166 -20.67 0.79 -34.31
C ASN A 166 -21.16 0.03 -33.06
N THR A 167 -21.31 -1.28 -33.12
CA THR A 167 -21.71 -2.05 -31.95
C THR A 167 -20.60 -2.00 -30.90
N PRO A 168 -20.90 -1.62 -29.65
CA PRO A 168 -19.90 -1.63 -28.60
C PRO A 168 -19.46 -3.06 -28.28
N ASP A 169 -18.18 -3.22 -28.00
CA ASP A 169 -17.60 -4.47 -27.49
C ASP A 169 -18.33 -4.90 -26.19
N PRO A 170 -18.69 -6.19 -26.01
CA PRO A 170 -19.42 -6.65 -24.84
C PRO A 170 -18.63 -6.54 -23.53
N GLU A 171 -17.30 -6.49 -23.58
CA GLU A 171 -16.42 -6.41 -22.41
C GLU A 171 -16.16 -4.95 -22.00
N TYR A 172 -15.75 -4.10 -22.95
CA TYR A 172 -15.34 -2.73 -22.68
C TYR A 172 -16.38 -1.66 -23.06
N LYS A 173 -17.50 -2.04 -23.71
CA LYS A 173 -18.53 -1.14 -24.22
C LYS A 173 -17.98 -0.02 -25.11
N MET A 174 -16.91 -0.31 -25.86
CA MET A 174 -16.27 0.64 -26.77
C MET A 174 -16.48 0.25 -28.24
N PRO A 175 -16.58 1.23 -29.17
CA PRO A 175 -16.64 0.93 -30.60
C PRO A 175 -15.35 0.26 -31.09
N PRO A 176 -15.41 -0.61 -32.12
CA PRO A 176 -14.25 -1.25 -32.75
C PRO A 176 -13.12 -0.28 -33.10
N LEU A 177 -13.46 0.93 -33.56
CA LEU A 177 -12.49 1.96 -33.92
C LEU A 177 -11.67 2.45 -32.71
N HIS A 178 -12.30 2.60 -31.54
CA HIS A 178 -11.60 3.03 -30.33
C HIS A 178 -10.64 1.93 -29.85
N ILE A 179 -11.06 0.67 -29.96
CA ILE A 179 -10.21 -0.49 -29.64
C ILE A 179 -9.04 -0.59 -30.63
N ALA A 180 -9.28 -0.36 -31.92
CA ALA A 180 -8.24 -0.32 -32.94
C ALA A 180 -7.25 0.84 -32.73
N ALA A 181 -7.72 2.01 -32.27
CA ALA A 181 -6.84 3.13 -31.94
C ALA A 181 -5.98 2.86 -30.70
N LEU A 182 -6.52 2.13 -29.71
CA LEU A 182 -5.81 1.80 -28.47
C LEU A 182 -4.80 0.65 -28.64
N TYR A 183 -5.17 -0.38 -29.40
CA TYR A 183 -4.41 -1.63 -29.48
C TYR A 183 -3.86 -1.95 -30.87
N GLY A 184 -4.33 -1.27 -31.91
CA GLY A 184 -3.94 -1.55 -33.29
C GLY A 184 -2.52 -1.09 -33.59
N LYS A 185 -1.74 -1.96 -34.23
CA LYS A 185 -0.45 -1.62 -34.85
C LYS A 185 -0.68 -1.15 -36.29
N THR A 186 -0.10 -0.01 -36.67
CA THR A 186 -0.18 0.59 -38.02
C THR A 186 0.86 0.06 -39.01
N LYS A 187 1.31 -1.19 -38.87
CA LYS A 187 2.29 -1.80 -39.77
C LYS A 187 1.69 -2.97 -40.53
#